data_AF-A0A3B0YZ68-F1
#
_entry.id   AF-A0A3B0YZ68-F1
#
_cell.length_a   1.000
_cell.length_b   1.000
_cell.length_c   1.000
_cell.angle_alpha   90.00
_cell.angle_beta   90.00
_cell.angle_gamma   90.00
#
_symmetry.space_group_name_H-M   'P 1'
#
loop_
_entity.id
_entity.type
_entity.pdbx_description
1 polymer ?
#
loop_
_entity_poly.entity_id
_entity_poly.type
_entity_poly.pdbx_seq_one_letter_code
_entity_poly.pdbx_strand_id
1 'polypeptide(L)'
;MWRPDSHALGKIRDHLVEAGPAWIAARDEAKFQAYFNLSGDTLKRAPRGYSPDHPLLEDLKRKDFIAISELSHEDVLNPGFIDTVCQRFHAADAYMRFLCKAIEVRM
;
A
#
# COMPACT_ATOMS: atom_id res chain seq x y z
N MET A 1 2.13 0.73 5.28
CA MET A 1 3.30 1.42 5.88
C MET A 1 3.04 2.91 5.99
N TRP A 2 2.96 3.43 7.22
CA TRP A 2 2.70 4.85 7.51
C TRP A 2 3.99 5.56 7.93
N ARG A 3 4.29 6.71 7.33
CA ARG A 3 5.46 7.55 7.61
C ARG A 3 6.78 6.76 7.70
N PRO A 4 7.13 5.92 6.69
CA PRO A 4 8.43 5.28 6.67
C PRO A 4 9.56 6.32 6.70
N ASP A 5 10.70 5.95 7.28
CA ASP A 5 11.90 6.76 7.18
C ASP A 5 12.37 6.89 5.71
N SER A 6 13.30 7.81 5.46
CA SER A 6 13.77 8.10 4.11
C SER A 6 14.42 6.91 3.41
N HIS A 7 15.07 6.01 4.16
CA HIS A 7 15.74 4.84 3.62
C HIS A 7 14.74 3.77 3.18
N ALA A 8 13.77 3.43 4.05
CA ALA A 8 12.69 2.50 3.71
C ALA A 8 11.83 3.04 2.55
N LEU A 9 11.53 4.34 2.55
CA LEU A 9 10.76 4.97 1.48
C LEU A 9 11.51 4.96 0.13
N GLY A 10 12.83 5.12 0.14
CA GLY A 10 13.67 4.96 -1.05
C GLY A 10 13.57 3.55 -1.61
N LYS A 11 13.79 2.53 -0.77
CA LYS A 11 13.68 1.11 -1.15
C LYS A 11 12.32 0.75 -1.76
N ILE A 12 11.22 1.26 -1.20
CA ILE A 12 9.89 1.04 -1.77
C ILE A 12 9.77 1.63 -3.18
N ARG A 13 10.26 2.85 -3.40
CA ARG A 13 10.21 3.49 -4.72
C ARG A 13 11.09 2.79 -5.74
N ASP A 14 12.26 2.34 -5.35
CA ASP A 14 13.14 1.55 -6.22
C ASP A 14 12.43 0.24 -6.62
N HIS A 15 11.79 -0.43 -5.66
CA HIS A 15 11.03 -1.64 -5.95
C HIS A 15 9.80 -1.40 -6.84
N LEU A 16 9.16 -0.22 -6.77
CA LEU A 16 8.09 0.16 -7.71
C LEU A 16 8.61 0.26 -9.15
N VAL A 17 9.81 0.79 -9.35
CA VAL A 17 10.44 0.89 -10.68
C VAL A 17 10.83 -0.50 -11.19
N GLU A 18 11.42 -1.33 -10.33
CA GLU A 18 11.89 -2.67 -10.69
C GLU A 18 10.73 -3.66 -10.92
N ALA A 19 9.68 -3.59 -10.10
CA ALA A 19 8.61 -4.58 -10.03
C ALA A 19 7.22 -3.96 -10.23
N GLY A 20 7.11 -2.95 -11.10
CA GLY A 20 5.88 -2.19 -11.36
C GLY A 20 4.63 -3.04 -11.64
N PRO A 21 4.69 -4.09 -12.49
CA PRO A 21 3.53 -4.96 -12.71
C PRO A 21 3.05 -5.68 -11.45
N ALA A 22 3.97 -6.09 -10.56
CA ALA A 22 3.61 -6.75 -9.30
C ALA A 22 2.97 -5.75 -8.32
N TRP A 23 3.44 -4.50 -8.31
CA TRP A 23 2.78 -3.43 -7.56
C TRP A 23 1.35 -3.19 -8.04
N ILE A 24 1.15 -3.04 -9.35
CA ILE A 24 -0.18 -2.83 -9.94
C ILE A 24 -1.08 -3.99 -9.58
N ALA A 25 -0.62 -5.24 -9.72
CA ALA A 25 -1.40 -6.42 -9.37
C ALA A 25 -1.83 -6.45 -7.89
N ALA A 26 -0.93 -6.04 -6.98
CA ALA A 26 -1.22 -6.01 -5.54
C ALA A 26 -2.11 -4.82 -5.13
N ARG A 27 -1.87 -3.64 -5.72
CA ARG A 27 -2.63 -2.40 -5.45
C ARG A 27 -4.05 -2.45 -6.02
N ASP A 28 -4.18 -3.06 -7.19
CA ASP A 28 -5.44 -3.11 -7.95
C ASP A 28 -6.14 -4.47 -7.84
N GLU A 29 -5.73 -5.31 -6.88
CA GLU A 29 -6.44 -6.54 -6.58
C GLU A 29 -7.90 -6.22 -6.16
N ALA A 30 -8.88 -6.86 -6.82
CA ALA A 30 -10.28 -6.55 -6.62
C ALA A 30 -10.75 -6.68 -5.16
N LYS A 31 -10.25 -7.69 -4.43
CA LYS A 31 -10.56 -7.87 -3.01
C LYS A 31 -9.95 -6.78 -2.13
N PHE A 32 -8.73 -6.35 -2.45
CA PHE A 32 -8.07 -5.27 -1.74
C PHE A 32 -8.85 -3.97 -1.94
N GLN A 33 -9.15 -3.60 -3.19
CA GLN A 33 -9.88 -2.37 -3.51
C GLN A 33 -11.33 -2.37 -3.01
N ALA A 34 -11.96 -3.53 -2.86
CA ALA A 34 -13.29 -3.64 -2.27
C ALA A 34 -13.33 -3.20 -0.80
N TYR A 35 -12.18 -3.24 -0.11
CA TYR A 35 -12.10 -3.01 1.33
C TYR A 35 -11.22 -1.84 1.73
N PHE A 36 -10.23 -1.48 0.91
CA PHE A 36 -9.20 -0.52 1.27
C PHE A 36 -9.11 0.62 0.27
N ASN A 37 -8.93 1.82 0.82
CA ASN A 37 -8.53 3.00 0.08
C ASN A 37 -7.10 3.39 0.47
N LEU A 38 -6.25 3.66 -0.53
CA LEU A 38 -4.92 4.23 -0.25
C LEU A 38 -5.06 5.65 0.29
N SER A 39 -4.33 5.97 1.35
CA SER A 39 -4.40 7.26 2.04
C SER A 39 -3.00 7.81 2.34
N GLY A 40 -2.95 8.96 3.03
CA GLY A 40 -1.74 9.62 3.48
C GLY A 40 -1.14 10.63 2.50
N ASP A 41 0.06 11.12 2.84
CA ASP A 41 0.69 12.23 2.14
C ASP A 41 1.27 11.82 0.78
N THR A 42 1.24 12.78 -0.15
CA THR A 42 1.86 12.68 -1.47
C THR A 42 2.65 13.96 -1.79
N LEU A 43 3.73 13.81 -2.55
CA LEU A 43 4.53 14.91 -3.09
C LEU A 43 3.79 15.60 -4.23
N LYS A 44 3.98 16.93 -4.36
CA LYS A 44 3.43 17.68 -5.51
C LYS A 44 4.19 17.42 -6.82
N ARG A 45 5.48 17.09 -6.73
CA ARG A 45 6.39 16.90 -7.87
C ARG A 45 7.02 15.51 -7.81
N ALA A 46 7.53 15.05 -8.95
CA ALA A 46 8.32 13.82 -9.03
C ALA A 46 9.44 13.82 -7.96
N PRO A 47 9.62 12.72 -7.20
CA PRO A 47 10.76 12.59 -6.31
C PRO A 47 12.08 12.63 -7.08
N ARG A 48 13.13 13.17 -6.47
CA ARG A 48 14.47 13.23 -7.07
C ARG A 48 14.94 11.80 -7.41
N GLY A 49 15.48 11.61 -8.61
CA GLY A 49 15.99 10.32 -9.09
C GLY A 49 14.99 9.50 -9.91
N TYR A 50 13.74 9.93 -10.01
CA TYR A 50 12.71 9.23 -10.78
C TYR A 50 12.22 10.09 -11.96
N SER A 51 11.95 9.44 -13.09
CA SER A 51 11.46 10.13 -14.29
C SER A 51 10.07 10.74 -14.03
N PRO A 52 9.83 12.01 -14.43
CA PRO A 52 8.49 12.60 -14.39
C PRO A 52 7.51 11.92 -15.36
N ASP A 53 8.00 11.15 -16.33
CA ASP A 53 7.17 10.41 -17.29
C ASP A 53 6.98 8.93 -16.90
N HIS A 54 7.38 8.55 -15.68
CA HIS A 54 7.26 7.15 -15.23
C HIS A 54 5.78 6.73 -15.13
N PRO A 55 5.38 5.54 -15.63
CA PRO A 55 3.98 5.09 -15.59
C PRO A 55 3.37 5.04 -14.18
N LEU A 56 4.19 4.80 -13.16
CA LEU A 56 3.82 4.79 -11.74
C LEU A 56 4.15 6.10 -11.01
N LEU A 57 4.23 7.23 -11.70
CA LEU A 57 4.62 8.51 -11.09
C LEU A 57 3.78 8.86 -9.85
N GLU A 58 2.47 8.66 -9.92
CA GLU A 58 1.58 8.99 -8.80
C GLU A 58 1.84 8.12 -7.57
N ASP A 59 2.21 6.85 -7.75
CA ASP A 59 2.64 6.00 -6.64
C ASP A 59 4.03 6.38 -6.13
N LEU A 60 4.97 6.73 -7.03
CA LEU A 60 6.30 7.22 -6.66
C LEU A 60 6.21 8.51 -5.83
N LYS A 61 5.23 9.36 -6.10
CA LYS A 61 4.99 10.59 -5.32
C LYS A 61 4.48 10.32 -3.91
N ARG A 62 3.94 9.13 -3.61
CA ARG A 62 3.47 8.79 -2.26
C ARG A 62 4.61 8.87 -1.25
N LYS A 63 4.31 9.45 -0.10
CA LYS A 63 5.16 9.41 1.09
C LYS A 63 4.68 8.33 2.06
N ASP A 64 3.37 8.09 2.05
CA ASP A 64 2.71 7.07 2.84
C ASP A 64 2.17 5.97 1.92
N PHE A 65 2.50 4.72 2.25
CA PHE A 65 1.95 3.52 1.60
C PHE A 65 0.95 2.87 2.56
N ILE A 66 0.00 3.66 3.05
CA ILE A 66 -1.06 3.24 3.96
C ILE A 66 -2.34 2.99 3.19
N ALA A 67 -3.05 1.94 3.58
CA ALA A 67 -4.37 1.60 3.09
C ALA A 67 -5.33 1.53 4.29
N ILE A 68 -6.50 2.14 4.17
CA ILE A 68 -7.49 2.24 5.26
C ILE A 68 -8.75 1.50 4.83
N SER A 69 -9.19 0.58 5.69
CA SER A 69 -10.52 -0.03 5.61
C SER A 69 -11.39 0.59 6.69
N GLU A 70 -12.43 1.30 6.28
CA GLU A 70 -13.38 1.92 7.22
C GLU A 70 -14.34 0.85 7.74
N LEU A 71 -14.58 0.87 9.05
CA LEU A 71 -15.56 0.03 9.73
C LEU A 71 -16.50 0.94 10.50
N SER A 72 -17.79 0.67 10.39
CA SER A 72 -18.81 1.38 11.17
C SER A 72 -18.81 0.90 12.62
N HIS A 73 -19.49 1.65 13.48
CA HIS A 73 -19.69 1.24 14.87
C HIS A 73 -20.44 -0.10 14.96
N GLU A 74 -21.38 -0.35 14.05
CA GLU A 74 -22.14 -1.60 13.98
C GLU A 74 -21.25 -2.78 13.59
N ASP A 75 -20.34 -2.60 12.62
CA ASP A 75 -19.39 -3.64 12.22
C ASP A 75 -18.52 -4.09 13.40
N VAL A 76 -18.12 -3.14 14.26
CA VAL A 76 -17.26 -3.40 15.43
C VAL A 76 -18.01 -4.13 16.54
N LEU A 77 -19.29 -3.84 16.72
CA LEU A 77 -20.13 -4.50 17.74
C LEU A 77 -20.72 -5.83 17.27
N ASN A 78 -20.59 -6.16 15.98
CA ASN A 78 -21.10 -7.40 15.42
C ASN A 78 -20.35 -8.62 16.00
N PRO A 79 -21.04 -9.71 16.39
CA PRO A 79 -20.38 -10.94 16.86
C PRO A 79 -19.35 -11.52 15.89
N GLY A 80 -19.50 -11.27 14.58
CA GLY A 80 -18.58 -11.67 13.52
C GLY A 80 -17.44 -10.66 13.25
N PHE A 81 -17.24 -9.67 14.11
CA PHE A 81 -16.21 -8.63 13.91
C PHE A 81 -14.82 -9.20 13.66
N ILE A 82 -14.41 -10.24 14.41
CA ILE A 82 -13.11 -10.88 14.24
C ILE A 82 -12.96 -11.48 12.84
N ASP A 83 -13.99 -12.16 12.34
CA ASP A 83 -13.98 -12.73 10.99
C ASP A 83 -13.88 -11.65 9.92
N THR A 84 -14.61 -10.53 10.10
CA THR A 84 -14.51 -9.35 9.25
C THR A 84 -13.07 -8.83 9.23
N VAL A 85 -12.45 -8.60 10.39
CA VAL A 85 -11.07 -8.10 10.50
C VAL A 85 -10.07 -9.07 9.86
N CYS A 86 -10.20 -10.37 10.11
CA CYS A 86 -9.37 -11.41 9.47
C CYS A 86 -9.50 -11.39 7.94
N GLN A 87 -10.73 -11.25 7.42
CA GLN A 87 -10.97 -11.13 5.98
C GLN A 87 -10.28 -9.88 5.40
N ARG A 88 -10.33 -8.74 6.10
CA ARG A 88 -9.66 -7.51 5.68
C ARG A 88 -8.14 -7.69 5.64
N PHE A 89 -7.54 -8.29 6.67
CA PHE A 89 -6.10 -8.56 6.67
C PHE A 89 -5.68 -9.51 5.55
N HIS A 90 -6.46 -10.57 5.29
CA HIS A 90 -6.17 -11.48 4.20
C HIS A 90 -6.23 -10.79 2.83
N ALA A 91 -7.20 -9.89 2.63
CA ALA A 91 -7.30 -9.09 1.41
C ALA A 91 -6.14 -8.08 1.24
N ALA A 92 -5.42 -7.74 2.31
CA ALA A 92 -4.25 -6.86 2.25
C ALA A 92 -2.91 -7.61 2.13
N ASP A 93 -2.91 -8.95 2.08
CA ASP A 93 -1.69 -9.76 2.11
C ASP A 93 -0.76 -9.45 0.93
N ALA A 94 -1.26 -9.43 -0.31
CA ALA A 94 -0.44 -9.13 -1.49
C ALA A 94 0.18 -7.72 -1.42
N TYR A 95 -0.61 -6.73 -1.00
CA TYR A 95 -0.16 -5.35 -0.80
C TYR A 95 0.98 -5.27 0.24
N MET A 96 0.78 -5.90 1.40
CA MET A 96 1.78 -5.89 2.47
C MET A 96 3.03 -6.68 2.09
N ARG A 97 2.90 -7.83 1.41
CA ARG A 97 4.05 -8.61 0.93
C ARG A 97 4.92 -7.83 -0.04
N PHE A 98 4.31 -7.05 -0.95
CA PHE A 98 5.07 -6.19 -1.85
C PHE A 98 5.92 -5.18 -1.06
N LEU A 99 5.31 -4.48 -0.10
CA LEU A 99 6.02 -3.48 0.71
C LEU A 99 7.09 -4.10 1.61
N CYS A 100 6.79 -5.21 2.28
CA CYS A 100 7.75 -5.92 3.13
C CYS A 100 8.94 -6.45 2.31
N LYS A 101 8.69 -6.98 1.11
CA LYS A 101 9.75 -7.42 0.20
C LYS A 101 10.67 -6.27 -0.19
N ALA A 102 10.12 -5.10 -0.51
CA ALA A 102 10.90 -3.92 -0.87
C ALA A 102 11.90 -3.51 0.22
N ILE A 103 11.53 -3.67 1.50
CA ILE A 103 12.39 -3.34 2.65
C ILE A 103 13.07 -4.55 3.29
N GLU A 104 13.05 -5.71 2.62
CA GLU A 104 13.72 -6.95 3.04
C GLU A 104 13.24 -7.51 4.39
N VAL A 105 11.98 -7.28 4.74
CA VAL A 105 11.33 -7.87 5.92
C VAL A 105 10.62 -9.17 5.52
N ARG A 106 10.81 -10.22 6.33
CA ARG A 106 10.11 -11.51 6.14
C ARG A 106 8.66 -11.42 6.63
N MET A 107 7.73 -11.93 5.82
CA MET A 107 6.30 -12.12 6.11
C MET A 107 5.92 -13.60 6.06
#